data_AF-A0A973CIU2-F1
#
_entry.id   AF-A0A973CIU2-F1
#
_cell.length_a   1.000
_cell.length_b   1.000
_cell.length_c   1.000
_cell.angle_alpha   90.00
_cell.angle_beta   90.00
_cell.angle_gamma   90.00
#
_symmetry.space_group_name_H-M   'P 1'
#
loop_
_entity.id
_entity.type
_entity.pdbx_description
1 polymer ?
#
loop_
_entity_poly.entity_id
_entity_poly.type
_entity_poly.pdbx_seq_one_letter_code
_entity_poly.pdbx_strand_id
1 'polypeptide(L)'
;MWRHFSEQQHGVRIKKAGSKEDFFTVLYPRTGKEKAAKVTTLAKGKAVKVEHSEGTDIVLLSPTSDIKTSLDDTRLEGRIAFARSYTDGRQRLAVIKGKDALVRSGDWELKSSGPTAINIKGKHVTGESSGNAHTVQLTLPADYGAAKIIVDGQAAKGKREGHVLTFKLPSGNKTFSVNPQ
;
A
#
# COMPACT_ATOMS: atom_id res chain seq x y z
N MET A 1 45.32 -6.55 -25.93
CA MET A 1 45.44 -5.09 -25.78
C MET A 1 44.06 -4.54 -25.45
N TRP A 2 43.76 -4.29 -24.17
CA TRP A 2 42.53 -3.62 -23.77
C TRP A 2 42.63 -2.17 -24.22
N ARG A 3 41.81 -1.78 -25.21
CA ARG A 3 41.73 -0.40 -25.70
C ARG A 3 41.18 0.50 -24.59
N HIS A 4 41.50 1.80 -24.68
CA HIS A 4 41.06 2.86 -23.78
C HIS A 4 39.60 2.70 -23.34
N PHE A 5 39.40 2.22 -22.11
CA PHE A 5 38.11 2.21 -21.44
C PHE A 5 38.00 3.47 -20.60
N SER A 6 36.89 4.19 -20.76
CA SER A 6 36.54 5.34 -19.93
C SER A 6 35.21 5.03 -19.26
N GLU A 7 35.20 5.12 -17.93
CA GLU A 7 34.02 4.97 -17.11
C GLU A 7 33.69 6.32 -16.48
N GLN A 8 32.42 6.72 -16.54
CA GLN A 8 31.90 7.88 -15.84
C GLN A 8 31.02 7.41 -14.70
N GLN A 9 31.40 7.74 -13.47
CA GLN A 9 30.63 7.41 -12.27
C GLN A 9 29.98 8.66 -11.69
N HIS A 10 28.70 8.55 -11.35
CA HIS A 10 27.94 9.59 -10.66
C HIS A 10 27.53 9.10 -9.28
N GLY A 11 27.90 9.84 -8.24
CA GLY A 11 27.52 9.56 -6.86
C GLY A 11 26.58 10.61 -6.31
N VAL A 12 25.56 10.17 -5.56
CA VAL A 12 24.68 11.05 -4.79
C VAL A 12 24.92 10.78 -3.30
N ARG A 13 25.29 11.83 -2.56
CA ARG A 13 25.48 11.77 -1.10
C ARG A 13 24.42 12.60 -0.41
N ILE A 14 23.62 11.96 0.44
CA ILE A 14 22.70 12.64 1.36
C ILE A 14 23.47 12.95 2.66
N LYS A 15 23.50 14.22 3.06
CA LYS A 15 24.04 14.65 4.35
C LYS A 15 22.90 14.79 5.36
N LYS A 16 23.05 14.17 6.53
CA LYS A 16 22.15 14.28 7.67
C LYS A 16 22.81 15.16 8.74
N ALA A 17 22.03 15.93 9.49
CA ALA A 17 22.56 16.74 10.59
C ALA A 17 22.89 15.89 11.82
N GLY A 18 22.28 14.71 11.96
CA GLY A 18 22.57 13.79 13.06
C GLY A 18 22.26 12.32 12.77
N SER A 19 22.79 11.42 13.60
CA SER A 19 22.60 9.97 13.47
C SER A 19 21.15 9.52 13.66
N LYS A 20 20.35 10.31 14.40
CA LYS A 20 18.94 10.04 14.72
C LYS A 20 17.95 10.52 13.66
N GLU A 21 18.38 11.27 12.65
CA GLU A 21 17.48 11.66 11.56
C GLU A 21 17.15 10.43 10.72
N ASP A 22 15.92 10.34 10.21
CA ASP A 22 15.57 9.34 9.21
C ASP A 22 15.62 9.98 7.83
N PHE A 23 15.89 9.19 6.79
CA PHE A 23 15.74 9.65 5.41
C PHE A 23 14.91 8.63 4.64
N PHE A 24 14.17 9.13 3.66
CA PHE A 24 13.34 8.35 2.78
C PHE A 24 13.60 8.81 1.35
N THR A 25 13.88 7.87 0.46
CA THR A 25 14.25 8.15 -0.93
C THR A 25 13.23 7.50 -1.85
N VAL A 26 12.75 8.27 -2.84
CA VAL A 26 11.93 7.77 -3.94
C VAL A 26 12.83 7.62 -5.15
N LEU A 27 13.00 6.39 -5.63
CA LEU A 27 13.68 6.09 -6.88
C LEU A 27 12.63 5.73 -7.92
N TYR A 28 12.46 6.60 -8.93
CA TYR A 28 11.48 6.41 -10.00
C TYR A 28 12.21 6.24 -11.35
N PRO A 29 12.41 4.99 -11.81
CA PRO A 29 12.98 4.76 -13.13
C PRO A 29 12.00 5.26 -14.19
N ARG A 30 12.53 5.99 -15.18
CA ARG A 30 11.75 6.52 -16.30
C ARG A 30 12.60 6.59 -17.55
N THR A 31 11.95 6.55 -18.70
CA THR A 31 12.56 6.93 -19.97
C THR A 31 12.73 8.45 -20.04
N GLY A 32 13.63 8.93 -20.92
CA GLY A 32 13.87 10.37 -21.09
C GLY A 32 12.64 11.15 -21.57
N LYS A 33 11.65 10.47 -22.18
CA LYS A 33 10.43 11.09 -22.73
C LYS A 33 9.30 11.22 -21.71
N GLU A 34 9.36 10.46 -20.61
CA GLU A 34 8.35 10.50 -19.56
C GLU A 34 8.58 11.69 -18.63
N LYS A 35 7.48 12.29 -18.18
CA LYS A 35 7.53 13.35 -17.17
C LYS A 35 8.13 12.80 -15.88
N ALA A 36 8.93 13.62 -15.20
CA ALA A 36 9.43 13.27 -13.88
C ALA A 36 8.26 13.12 -12.89
N ALA A 37 8.37 12.17 -11.98
CA ALA A 37 7.42 12.05 -10.88
C ALA A 37 7.49 13.31 -9.99
N LYS A 38 6.33 13.78 -9.54
CA LYS A 38 6.26 14.86 -8.56
C LYS A 38 6.15 14.27 -7.17
N VAL A 39 7.08 14.64 -6.30
CA VAL A 39 7.19 14.11 -4.94
C VAL A 39 6.83 15.22 -3.96
N THR A 40 5.84 14.98 -3.10
CA THR A 40 5.42 15.90 -2.04
C THR A 40 5.55 15.21 -0.68
N THR A 41 6.28 15.83 0.25
CA THR A 41 6.43 15.27 1.61
C THR A 41 5.21 15.60 2.46
N LEU A 42 4.82 14.65 3.31
CA LEU A 42 3.66 14.73 4.20
C LEU A 42 4.08 14.34 5.62
N ALA A 43 3.24 14.63 6.61
CA ALA A 43 3.41 14.18 8.00
C ALA A 43 4.84 14.38 8.56
N LYS A 44 5.44 15.56 8.31
CA LYS A 44 6.83 15.90 8.70
C LYS A 44 7.87 14.89 8.17
N GLY A 45 7.70 14.45 6.93
CA GLY A 45 8.63 13.53 6.23
C GLY A 45 8.40 12.04 6.50
N LYS A 46 7.38 11.68 7.30
CA LYS A 46 7.01 10.29 7.57
C LYS A 46 6.05 9.70 6.54
N ALA A 47 5.57 10.52 5.61
CA ALA A 47 4.78 10.07 4.48
C ALA A 47 5.13 10.87 3.23
N VAL A 48 4.77 10.33 2.07
CA VAL A 48 5.01 10.96 0.77
C VAL A 48 3.79 10.78 -0.13
N LYS A 49 3.53 11.77 -0.98
CA LYS A 49 2.72 11.62 -2.19
C LYS A 49 3.66 11.61 -3.40
N VAL A 50 3.54 10.61 -4.25
CA VAL A 50 4.29 10.49 -5.50
C VAL A 50 3.31 10.44 -6.65
N GLU A 51 3.28 11.50 -7.47
CA GLU A 51 2.45 11.58 -8.67
C GLU A 51 3.31 11.16 -9.87
N HIS A 52 2.89 10.14 -10.62
CA HIS A 52 3.63 9.59 -11.76
C HIS A 52 2.68 9.15 -12.90
N SER A 53 3.22 8.64 -14.02
CA SER A 53 2.42 8.32 -15.22
C SER A 53 1.32 7.27 -14.98
N GLU A 54 1.61 6.27 -14.13
CA GLU A 54 0.64 5.21 -13.80
C GLU A 54 -0.44 5.63 -12.79
N GLY A 55 -0.27 6.74 -12.07
CA GLY A 55 -1.16 7.09 -10.96
C GLY A 55 -0.51 7.91 -9.85
N THR A 56 -1.12 7.84 -8.66
CA THR A 56 -0.65 8.51 -7.45
C THR A 56 -0.43 7.48 -6.34
N ASP A 57 0.75 7.53 -5.73
CA ASP A 57 1.10 6.77 -4.54
C ASP A 57 1.06 7.67 -3.32
N ILE A 58 0.50 7.16 -2.22
CA ILE A 58 0.67 7.71 -0.90
C ILE A 58 1.29 6.62 -0.03
N VAL A 59 2.50 6.88 0.45
CA VAL A 59 3.28 5.92 1.25
C VAL A 59 3.48 6.51 2.63
N LEU A 60 3.14 5.74 3.65
CA LEU A 60 3.42 6.03 5.05
C LEU A 60 4.56 5.13 5.52
N LEU A 61 5.62 5.74 6.04
CA LEU A 61 6.77 5.07 6.64
C LEU A 61 7.23 5.82 7.89
N SER A 62 6.76 5.37 9.04
CA SER A 62 7.13 5.87 10.36
C SER A 62 7.90 4.79 11.13
N PRO A 63 9.21 4.97 11.39
CA PRO A 63 10.05 3.90 11.94
C PRO A 63 9.73 3.58 13.40
N THR A 64 9.37 4.58 14.20
CA THR A 64 9.33 4.46 15.67
C THR A 64 7.92 4.36 16.26
N SER A 65 6.91 4.87 15.57
CA SER A 65 5.57 5.00 16.14
C SER A 65 4.49 4.89 15.07
N ASP A 66 3.34 4.35 15.44
CA ASP A 66 2.15 4.41 14.61
C ASP A 66 1.74 5.89 14.50
N ILE A 67 1.49 6.35 13.27
CA ILE A 67 0.97 7.69 13.01
C ILE A 67 -0.24 7.61 12.09
N LYS A 68 -0.90 8.76 11.92
CA LYS A 68 -2.03 8.93 11.03
C LYS A 68 -1.70 10.05 10.06
N THR A 69 -2.03 9.85 8.79
CA THR A 69 -1.95 10.90 7.77
C THR A 69 -3.16 10.80 6.87
N SER A 70 -3.61 11.94 6.36
CA SER A 70 -4.71 12.00 5.40
C SER A 70 -4.37 13.04 4.35
N LEU A 71 -4.74 12.74 3.12
CA LEU A 71 -4.62 13.62 1.98
C LEU A 71 -5.72 13.25 0.99
N ASP A 72 -6.47 14.26 0.54
CA ASP A 72 -7.62 14.07 -0.34
C ASP A 72 -8.62 13.06 0.27
N ASP A 73 -8.97 12.01 -0.46
CA ASP A 73 -9.85 10.91 -0.04
C ASP A 73 -9.09 9.73 0.60
N THR A 74 -7.78 9.88 0.81
CA THR A 74 -6.90 8.81 1.28
C THR A 74 -6.49 9.02 2.74
N ARG A 75 -6.57 7.95 3.54
CA ARG A 75 -6.13 7.93 4.94
C ARG A 75 -5.24 6.71 5.18
N LEU A 76 -4.06 6.95 5.76
CA LEU A 76 -3.13 5.91 6.16
C LEU A 76 -2.90 5.99 7.67
N GLU A 77 -2.98 4.85 8.34
CA GLU A 77 -2.65 4.69 9.76
C GLU A 77 -1.71 3.51 9.98
N GLY A 78 -0.80 3.67 10.93
CA GLY A 78 0.17 2.65 11.33
C GLY A 78 1.60 3.16 11.19
N ARG A 79 2.54 2.22 11.12
CA ARG A 79 3.96 2.49 10.85
C ARG A 79 4.30 2.36 9.38
N ILE A 80 3.72 1.37 8.70
CA ILE A 80 3.95 1.13 7.28
C ILE A 80 2.62 0.83 6.61
N ALA A 81 2.22 1.73 5.72
CA ALA A 81 0.97 1.66 4.99
C ALA A 81 1.12 2.32 3.62
N PHE A 82 0.32 1.88 2.64
CA PHE A 82 0.44 2.28 1.25
C PHE A 82 -0.93 2.32 0.58
N ALA A 83 -1.19 3.37 -0.18
CA ALA A 83 -2.28 3.44 -1.13
C ALA A 83 -1.74 3.86 -2.49
N ARG A 84 -2.26 3.25 -3.55
CA ARG A 84 -2.09 3.70 -4.93
C ARG A 84 -3.43 3.81 -5.60
N SER A 85 -3.65 4.93 -6.27
CA SER A 85 -4.75 5.14 -7.21
C SER A 85 -4.18 5.19 -8.62
N TYR A 86 -4.52 4.20 -9.44
CA TYR A 86 -4.07 4.13 -10.83
C TYR A 86 -4.93 5.04 -11.72
N THR A 87 -4.36 5.50 -12.83
CA THR A 87 -5.08 6.32 -13.82
C THR A 87 -6.23 5.58 -14.51
N ASP A 88 -6.21 4.25 -14.51
CA ASP A 88 -7.28 3.39 -15.05
C ASP A 88 -8.37 3.03 -14.02
N GLY A 89 -8.38 3.69 -12.86
CA GLY A 89 -9.37 3.49 -11.79
C GLY A 89 -9.12 2.27 -10.91
N ARG A 90 -8.06 1.48 -11.16
CA ARG A 90 -7.64 0.46 -10.18
C ARG A 90 -7.10 1.13 -8.92
N GLN A 91 -7.14 0.40 -7.81
CA GLN A 91 -6.51 0.80 -6.56
C GLN A 91 -5.63 -0.33 -6.00
N ARG A 92 -4.61 0.03 -5.22
CA ARG A 92 -3.86 -0.92 -4.39
C ARG A 92 -3.73 -0.35 -2.99
N LEU A 93 -4.16 -1.11 -1.99
CA LEU A 93 -4.07 -0.74 -0.58
C LEU A 93 -3.22 -1.77 0.14
N ALA A 94 -2.34 -1.35 1.04
CA ALA A 94 -1.54 -2.27 1.85
C ALA A 94 -1.27 -1.73 3.25
N VAL A 95 -1.41 -2.61 4.23
CA VAL A 95 -1.01 -2.41 5.62
C VAL A 95 0.08 -3.42 5.92
N ILE A 96 1.23 -2.97 6.40
CA ILE A 96 2.39 -3.85 6.65
C ILE A 96 2.73 -3.87 8.14
N LYS A 97 2.62 -2.73 8.83
CA LYS A 97 3.01 -2.63 10.24
C LYS A 97 2.20 -1.58 10.98
N GLY A 98 1.72 -1.93 12.18
CA GLY A 98 1.01 -1.05 13.11
C GLY A 98 -0.01 -1.85 13.93
N LYS A 99 -0.34 -1.40 15.14
CA LYS A 99 -1.30 -2.07 16.01
C LYS A 99 -2.73 -1.95 15.48
N ASP A 100 -3.03 -0.81 14.84
CA ASP A 100 -4.31 -0.49 14.20
C ASP A 100 -4.08 -0.01 12.76
N ALA A 101 -3.21 -0.71 12.02
CA ALA A 101 -2.85 -0.30 10.67
C ALA A 101 -4.10 -0.32 9.75
N LEU A 102 -4.29 0.78 9.04
CA LEU A 102 -5.46 1.01 8.20
C LEU A 102 -5.06 1.80 6.97
N VAL A 103 -5.65 1.44 5.83
CA VAL A 103 -5.59 2.22 4.60
C VAL A 103 -7.00 2.39 4.06
N ARG A 104 -7.43 3.65 3.88
CA ARG A 104 -8.66 4.00 3.18
C ARG A 104 -8.33 4.80 1.93
N SER A 105 -9.03 4.52 0.83
CA SER A 105 -8.99 5.30 -0.41
C SER A 105 -10.39 5.28 -1.03
N GLY A 106 -11.08 6.43 -1.03
CA GLY A 106 -12.48 6.50 -1.41
C GLY A 106 -13.36 5.62 -0.52
N ASP A 107 -14.21 4.79 -1.13
CA ASP A 107 -15.15 3.90 -0.42
C ASP A 107 -14.50 2.61 0.12
N TRP A 108 -13.23 2.37 -0.23
CA TRP A 108 -12.52 1.18 0.18
C TRP A 108 -11.68 1.45 1.41
N GLU A 109 -11.71 0.51 2.36
CA GLU A 109 -10.82 0.51 3.50
C GLU A 109 -10.32 -0.89 3.82
N LEU A 110 -9.00 -1.03 3.96
CA LEU A 110 -8.33 -2.20 4.46
C LEU A 110 -7.79 -1.93 5.87
N LYS A 111 -8.29 -2.65 6.87
CA LYS A 111 -7.71 -2.72 8.21
C LYS A 111 -7.25 -4.16 8.46
N SER A 112 -6.03 -4.34 8.97
CA SER A 112 -5.51 -5.66 9.29
C SER A 112 -4.59 -5.61 10.49
N SER A 113 -4.65 -6.64 11.34
CA SER A 113 -3.72 -6.82 12.45
C SER A 113 -2.39 -7.47 12.03
N GLY A 114 -2.19 -7.70 10.72
CA GLY A 114 -0.96 -8.24 10.14
C GLY A 114 -0.70 -7.71 8.72
N PRO A 115 0.44 -8.07 8.10
CA PRO A 115 0.74 -7.66 6.74
C PRO A 115 -0.30 -8.16 5.73
N THR A 116 -0.94 -7.23 5.04
CA THR A 116 -1.97 -7.52 4.05
C THR A 116 -1.92 -6.46 2.94
N ALA A 117 -1.96 -6.89 1.69
CA ALA A 117 -2.11 -6.02 0.54
C ALA A 117 -3.26 -6.50 -0.34
N ILE A 118 -3.98 -5.56 -0.94
CA ILE A 118 -5.06 -5.83 -1.89
C ILE A 118 -4.91 -4.98 -3.14
N ASN A 119 -5.29 -5.55 -4.29
CA ASN A 119 -5.54 -4.85 -5.53
C ASN A 119 -7.03 -4.88 -5.81
N ILE A 120 -7.56 -3.76 -6.28
CA ILE A 120 -8.98 -3.53 -6.51
C ILE A 120 -9.17 -3.12 -7.97
N LYS A 121 -10.03 -3.84 -8.68
CA LYS A 121 -10.44 -3.53 -10.05
C LYS A 121 -11.96 -3.60 -10.14
N GLY A 122 -12.62 -2.45 -10.13
CA GLY A 122 -14.07 -2.38 -9.95
C GLY A 122 -14.46 -2.99 -8.61
N LYS A 123 -15.35 -3.99 -8.62
CA LYS A 123 -15.75 -4.75 -7.42
C LYS A 123 -14.92 -6.01 -7.18
N HIS A 124 -13.87 -6.27 -7.96
CA HIS A 124 -13.04 -7.46 -7.78
C HIS A 124 -11.81 -7.13 -6.95
N VAL A 125 -11.60 -7.88 -5.87
CA VAL A 125 -10.45 -7.72 -4.97
C VAL A 125 -9.60 -8.98 -5.04
N THR A 126 -8.32 -8.81 -5.31
CA THR A 126 -7.29 -9.84 -5.08
C THR A 126 -6.33 -9.35 -4.01
N GLY A 127 -5.77 -10.25 -3.23
CA GLY A 127 -4.90 -9.86 -2.14
C GLY A 127 -3.87 -10.92 -1.78
N GLU A 128 -2.90 -10.47 -1.01
CA GLU A 128 -1.80 -11.25 -0.47
C GLU A 128 -1.62 -10.90 1.01
N SER A 129 -1.22 -11.87 1.81
CA SER A 129 -0.85 -11.67 3.20
C SER A 129 0.35 -12.53 3.59
N SER A 130 1.02 -12.16 4.67
CA SER A 130 2.14 -12.90 5.22
C SER A 130 2.19 -12.85 6.74
N GLY A 131 3.07 -13.65 7.35
CA GLY A 131 3.32 -13.65 8.79
C GLY A 131 2.38 -14.55 9.59
N ASN A 132 2.09 -14.16 10.84
CA ASN A 132 1.20 -14.93 11.72
C ASN A 132 -0.25 -14.85 11.26
N ALA A 133 -1.07 -15.81 11.68
CA ALA A 133 -2.50 -15.75 11.44
C ALA A 133 -3.10 -14.45 12.03
N HIS A 134 -3.94 -13.77 11.26
CA HIS A 134 -4.48 -12.46 11.63
C HIS A 134 -5.87 -12.23 11.04
N THR A 135 -6.51 -11.15 11.49
CA THR A 135 -7.84 -10.77 11.01
C THR A 135 -7.72 -9.61 10.04
N VAL A 136 -8.47 -9.71 8.95
CA VAL A 136 -8.66 -8.65 7.96
C VAL A 136 -10.08 -8.12 8.07
N GLN A 137 -10.20 -6.80 8.03
CA GLN A 137 -11.45 -6.07 7.86
C GLN A 137 -11.35 -5.29 6.56
N LEU A 138 -12.29 -5.56 5.65
CA LEU A 138 -12.39 -4.88 4.37
C LEU A 138 -13.75 -4.17 4.31
N THR A 139 -13.72 -2.84 4.28
CA THR A 139 -14.90 -2.04 3.98
C THR A 139 -15.15 -2.08 2.48
N LEU A 140 -16.35 -2.54 2.12
CA LEU A 140 -16.82 -2.69 0.75
C LEU A 140 -17.76 -1.52 0.39
N PRO A 141 -17.80 -1.10 -0.90
CA PRO A 141 -18.78 -0.12 -1.38
C PRO A 141 -20.23 -0.49 -1.03
N ALA A 142 -21.10 0.51 -0.94
CA ALA A 142 -22.49 0.31 -0.52
C ALA A 142 -23.28 -0.64 -1.44
N ASP A 143 -22.97 -0.62 -2.73
CA ASP A 143 -23.63 -1.38 -3.79
C ASP A 143 -22.95 -2.74 -4.06
N TYR A 144 -22.07 -3.22 -3.18
CA TYR A 144 -21.26 -4.42 -3.45
C TYR A 144 -22.06 -5.73 -3.55
N GLY A 145 -23.22 -5.82 -2.91
CA GLY A 145 -23.99 -7.08 -2.83
C GLY A 145 -23.28 -8.14 -1.97
N ALA A 146 -23.71 -9.41 -2.03
CA ALA A 146 -23.09 -10.49 -1.25
C ALA A 146 -21.63 -10.75 -1.69
N ALA A 147 -20.75 -11.07 -0.73
CA ALA A 147 -19.32 -11.27 -0.99
C ALA A 147 -18.89 -12.73 -0.84
N LYS A 148 -18.20 -13.27 -1.84
CA LYS A 148 -17.53 -14.57 -1.81
C LYS A 148 -16.05 -14.37 -1.49
N ILE A 149 -15.55 -15.10 -0.49
CA ILE A 149 -14.14 -15.09 -0.09
C ILE A 149 -13.49 -16.41 -0.50
N ILE A 150 -12.35 -16.31 -1.17
CA ILE A 150 -11.51 -17.47 -1.52
C ILE A 150 -10.11 -17.21 -0.96
N VAL A 151 -9.54 -18.15 -0.21
CA VAL A 151 -8.16 -18.12 0.30
C VAL A 151 -7.45 -19.36 -0.24
N ASP A 152 -6.33 -19.17 -0.93
CA ASP A 152 -5.56 -20.24 -1.60
C ASP A 152 -6.45 -21.21 -2.42
N GLY A 153 -7.42 -20.65 -3.16
CA GLY A 153 -8.35 -21.42 -3.99
C GLY A 153 -9.52 -22.08 -3.24
N GLN A 154 -9.55 -22.03 -1.91
CA GLN A 154 -10.61 -22.62 -1.09
C GLN A 154 -11.59 -21.56 -0.57
N ALA A 155 -12.88 -21.91 -0.49
CA ALA A 155 -13.88 -21.03 0.08
C ALA A 155 -13.58 -20.77 1.56
N ALA A 156 -13.52 -19.49 1.94
CA ALA A 156 -13.29 -19.07 3.32
C ALA A 156 -14.55 -18.47 3.93
N LYS A 157 -14.70 -18.62 5.24
CA LYS A 157 -15.79 -18.00 6.00
C LYS A 157 -15.42 -16.56 6.34
N GLY A 158 -16.40 -15.67 6.23
CA GLY A 158 -16.32 -14.30 6.70
C GLY A 158 -17.63 -13.87 7.34
N LYS A 159 -17.57 -12.85 8.19
CA LYS A 159 -18.73 -12.20 8.79
C LYS A 159 -18.87 -10.81 8.18
N ARG A 160 -20.08 -10.46 7.75
CA ARG A 160 -20.38 -9.11 7.26
C ARG A 160 -21.27 -8.38 8.25
N GLU A 161 -20.89 -7.16 8.59
CA GLU A 161 -21.66 -6.23 9.42
C GLU A 161 -21.73 -4.89 8.69
N GLY A 162 -22.90 -4.56 8.12
CA GLY A 162 -23.06 -3.43 7.22
C GLY A 162 -22.12 -3.53 6.01
N HIS A 163 -21.20 -2.56 5.88
CA HIS A 163 -20.21 -2.49 4.80
C HIS A 163 -18.90 -3.21 5.12
N VAL A 164 -18.71 -3.69 6.36
CA VAL A 164 -17.44 -4.28 6.80
C VAL A 164 -17.50 -5.78 6.67
N LEU A 165 -16.63 -6.34 5.82
CA LEU A 165 -16.38 -7.77 5.72
C LEU A 165 -15.16 -8.14 6.58
N THR A 166 -15.36 -9.01 7.57
CA THR A 166 -14.32 -9.49 8.47
C THR A 166 -14.04 -10.97 8.22
N PHE A 167 -12.78 -11.33 8.02
CA PHE A 167 -12.35 -12.72 7.84
C PHE A 167 -10.93 -12.95 8.38
N LYS A 168 -10.58 -14.21 8.59
CA LYS A 168 -9.27 -14.60 9.11
C LYS A 168 -8.38 -15.09 7.97
N LEU A 169 -7.13 -14.66 7.98
CA LEU A 169 -6.08 -15.19 7.13
C LEU A 169 -5.17 -16.13 7.96
N PRO A 170 -4.90 -17.35 7.48
CA PRO A 170 -3.97 -18.25 8.15
C PRO A 170 -2.53 -17.71 8.13
N SER A 171 -1.65 -18.32 8.94
CA SER A 171 -0.23 -18.01 8.93
C SER A 171 0.45 -18.38 7.61
N GLY A 172 1.59 -17.74 7.35
CA GLY A 172 2.39 -17.93 6.14
C GLY A 172 1.96 -17.00 5.02
N ASN A 173 2.54 -17.22 3.83
CA ASN A 173 2.18 -16.47 2.64
C ASN A 173 0.86 -17.02 2.10
N LYS A 174 -0.13 -16.15 1.91
CA LYS A 174 -1.46 -16.48 1.43
C LYS A 174 -1.87 -15.57 0.30
N THR A 175 -2.62 -16.13 -0.63
CA THR A 175 -3.35 -15.36 -1.63
C THR A 175 -4.84 -15.45 -1.33
N PHE A 176 -5.57 -14.39 -1.58
CA PHE A 176 -7.01 -14.39 -1.39
C PHE A 176 -7.73 -13.52 -2.42
N SER A 177 -9.03 -13.71 -2.54
CA SER A 177 -9.89 -12.83 -3.31
C SER A 177 -11.21 -12.61 -2.60
N VAL A 178 -11.79 -11.44 -2.82
CA VAL A 178 -13.14 -11.08 -2.41
C VAL A 178 -13.86 -10.59 -3.66
N ASN A 179 -14.95 -11.24 -4.03
CA ASN A 179 -15.71 -10.93 -5.25
C ASN A 179 -17.20 -10.91 -4.94
N PRO A 180 -18.02 -10.16 -5.71
CA PRO A 180 -19.47 -10.29 -5.66
C PRO A 180 -19.89 -11.73 -5.95
N GLN A 181 -20.95 -12.20 -5.31
CA GLN A 181 -21.62 -13.45 -5.67
C GLN A 181 -22.48 -13.30 -6.92
#